data_AF-A0A2K9LV07-F1
#
_entry.id   AF-A0A2K9LV07-F1
#
_cell.length_a   1.000
_cell.length_b   1.000
_cell.length_c   1.000
_cell.angle_alpha   90.00
_cell.angle_beta   90.00
_cell.angle_gamma   90.00
#
_symmetry.space_group_name_H-M   'P 1'
#
loop_
_entity.id
_entity.type
_entity.pdbx_description
1 polymer ?
#
loop_
_entity_poly.entity_id
_entity_poly.type
_entity_poly.pdbx_seq_one_letter_code
_entity_poly.pdbx_strand_id
1 'polypeptide(L)'
;MHKSIFIFIVIFVAVASTVNVYLILNDSDWSERTYTLWNFVVAILFAVWAVKDQESKGSKFLDLGYVYFVAWPFVLPFYLVKSRGLVEGITMFLGFVSLATFPWLSGLIAYVYFT
;
A
#
# COMPACT_ATOMS: atom_id res chain seq x y z
N MET A 1 -1.38 4.95 18.39
CA MET A 1 -0.53 5.39 17.26
C MET A 1 -0.76 4.61 15.97
N HIS A 2 -0.93 3.27 16.00
CA HIS A 2 -1.17 2.46 14.79
C HIS A 2 -2.45 2.82 14.00
N LYS A 3 -3.55 3.11 14.71
CA LYS A 3 -4.85 3.44 14.08
C LYS A 3 -4.78 4.73 13.23
N SER A 4 -4.08 5.75 13.71
CA SER A 4 -3.95 7.04 13.01
C SER A 4 -3.20 6.91 11.69
N ILE A 5 -2.14 6.08 11.65
CA ILE A 5 -1.37 5.79 10.43
C ILE A 5 -2.24 5.04 9.42
N PHE A 6 -3.00 4.05 9.88
CA PHE A 6 -3.91 3.30 9.01
C PHE A 6 -5.01 4.19 8.42
N ILE A 7 -5.64 5.04 9.26
CA ILE A 7 -6.64 6.01 8.80
C ILE A 7 -6.04 6.96 7.77
N PHE A 8 -4.82 7.46 8.02
CA PHE A 8 -4.11 8.31 7.07
C PHE A 8 -3.86 7.60 5.74
N ILE A 9 -3.40 6.34 5.76
CA ILE A 9 -3.20 5.53 4.54
C ILE A 9 -4.52 5.41 3.77
N VAL A 10 -5.62 5.08 4.45
CA VAL A 10 -6.94 4.91 3.81
C VAL A 10 -7.42 6.22 3.18
N ILE A 11 -7.30 7.34 3.88
CA ILE A 11 -7.67 8.66 3.35
C ILE A 11 -6.80 9.02 2.14
N PHE A 12 -5.49 8.81 2.25
CA PHE A 12 -4.55 9.10 1.16
C PHE A 12 -4.86 8.28 -0.10
N VAL A 13 -5.15 6.98 0.07
CA VAL A 13 -5.55 6.07 -1.02
C VAL A 13 -6.89 6.51 -1.63
N ALA A 14 -7.87 6.89 -0.80
CA ALA A 14 -9.17 7.35 -1.27
C ALA A 14 -9.04 8.62 -2.13
N VAL A 15 -8.26 9.61 -1.67
CA VAL A 15 -8.01 10.84 -2.44
C VAL A 15 -7.32 10.53 -3.77
N ALA A 16 -6.25 9.73 -3.75
CA ALA A 16 -5.54 9.34 -4.97
C ALA A 16 -6.46 8.63 -5.97
N SER A 17 -7.34 7.76 -5.48
CA SER A 17 -8.31 7.03 -6.30
C SER A 17 -9.32 7.96 -6.96
N THR A 18 -9.90 8.90 -6.19
CA THR A 18 -10.82 9.91 -6.74
C THR A 18 -10.15 10.77 -7.80
N VAL A 19 -8.90 11.18 -7.58
CA VAL A 19 -8.11 11.94 -8.56
C VAL A 19 -7.87 11.12 -9.83
N ASN A 20 -7.51 9.83 -9.70
CA ASN A 20 -7.27 8.98 -10.86
C ASN A 20 -8.55 8.76 -11.69
N VAL A 21 -9.67 8.46 -11.02
CA VAL A 21 -10.98 8.34 -11.67
C VAL A 21 -11.35 9.63 -12.41
N TYR A 22 -11.18 10.79 -11.77
CA TYR A 22 -11.44 12.07 -12.40
C TYR A 22 -10.60 12.26 -13.67
N LEU A 23 -9.30 11.96 -13.63
CA LEU A 23 -8.41 12.10 -14.79
C LEU A 23 -8.86 11.19 -15.94
N ILE A 24 -9.15 9.93 -15.67
CA ILE A 24 -9.55 8.96 -16.69
C ILE A 24 -10.86 9.37 -17.38
N LEU A 25 -11.83 9.90 -16.62
CA LEU A 25 -13.07 10.44 -17.18
C LEU A 25 -12.86 11.70 -18.04
N ASN A 26 -11.67 12.32 -18.00
CA ASN A 26 -11.27 13.46 -18.81
C ASN A 26 -10.17 13.07 -19.83
N ASP A 27 -10.15 11.80 -20.27
CA ASP A 27 -9.20 11.25 -21.26
C ASP A 27 -7.73 11.51 -20.90
N SER A 28 -7.44 11.54 -19.60
CA SER A 28 -6.12 11.82 -19.04
C SER A 28 -5.69 10.73 -18.08
N ASP A 29 -4.39 10.50 -17.98
CA ASP A 29 -3.81 9.50 -17.07
C ASP A 29 -2.84 10.15 -16.08
N TRP A 30 -2.50 9.39 -15.03
CA TRP A 30 -1.37 9.75 -14.19
C TRP A 30 -0.09 9.85 -15.00
N SER A 31 0.61 10.98 -14.83
CA SER A 31 1.98 11.08 -15.31
C SER A 31 2.86 10.01 -14.66
N GLU A 32 3.92 9.58 -15.35
CA GLU A 32 4.91 8.64 -14.79
C GLU A 32 5.49 9.13 -13.46
N ARG A 33 5.64 10.45 -13.30
CA ARG A 33 6.12 11.07 -12.05
C ARG A 33 5.11 10.88 -10.92
N THR A 34 3.82 11.04 -11.20
CA THR A 34 2.73 10.82 -10.23
C THR A 34 2.68 9.35 -9.81
N TYR A 35 2.78 8.43 -10.77
CA TYR A 35 2.80 6.99 -10.50
C TYR A 35 4.04 6.58 -9.68
N THR A 36 5.21 7.13 -10.00
CA THR A 36 6.44 6.90 -9.24
C THR A 36 6.32 7.43 -7.82
N LEU A 37 5.79 8.65 -7.65
CA LEU A 37 5.57 9.24 -6.34
C LEU A 37 4.57 8.44 -5.51
N TRP A 38 3.49 7.94 -6.13
CA TRP A 38 2.53 7.05 -5.50
C TRP A 38 3.21 5.80 -4.94
N ASN A 39 3.95 5.07 -5.76
CA ASN A 39 4.67 3.87 -5.34
C ASN A 39 5.69 4.17 -4.24
N PHE A 40 6.40 5.29 -4.33
CA PHE A 40 7.36 5.73 -3.33
C PHE A 40 6.69 6.00 -1.98
N VAL A 41 5.57 6.73 -1.97
CA VAL A 41 4.81 7.04 -0.74
C VAL A 41 4.23 5.76 -0.13
N VAL A 42 3.64 4.87 -0.94
CA VAL A 42 3.11 3.59 -0.48
C VAL A 42 4.21 2.73 0.15
N ALA A 43 5.38 2.65 -0.48
CA ALA A 43 6.52 1.91 0.05
C ALA A 43 6.99 2.46 1.41
N ILE A 44 7.05 3.80 1.58
CA ILE A 44 7.35 4.43 2.87
C ILE A 44 6.31 4.05 3.92
N LEU A 45 5.02 4.16 3.58
CA LEU A 45 3.93 3.87 4.51
C LEU A 45 3.97 2.40 4.97
N PHE A 46 4.27 1.47 4.07
CA PHE A 46 4.39 0.05 4.40
C PHE A 46 5.62 -0.23 5.26
N ALA A 47 6.76 0.41 4.96
CA ALA A 47 7.96 0.30 5.76
C ALA A 47 7.75 0.85 7.19
N VAL A 48 7.16 2.05 7.32
CA VAL A 48 6.84 2.66 8.62
C VAL A 48 5.86 1.80 9.40
N TRP A 49 4.84 1.26 8.74
CA TRP A 49 3.90 0.35 9.37
C TRP A 49 4.59 -0.93 9.88
N ALA A 50 5.44 -1.54 9.06
CA ALA A 50 6.13 -2.79 9.41
C ALA A 50 7.10 -2.62 10.58
N VAL A 51 7.84 -1.51 10.63
CA VAL A 51 8.74 -1.18 11.74
C VAL A 51 7.94 -1.02 13.04
N LYS A 52 6.85 -0.24 13.02
CA LYS A 52 6.01 -0.03 14.20
C LYS A 52 5.31 -1.31 14.67
N ASP A 53 4.90 -2.16 13.73
CA ASP A 53 4.31 -3.45 14.04
C ASP A 53 5.31 -4.37 14.75
N GLN A 54 6.56 -4.42 14.27
CA GLN A 54 7.64 -5.18 14.91
C GLN A 54 7.95 -4.68 16.33
N GLU A 55 8.09 -3.36 16.50
CA GLU A 55 8.30 -2.72 17.80
C GLU A 55 7.19 -3.11 18.80
N SER A 56 5.93 -3.09 18.35
CA SER A 56 4.79 -3.42 19.20
C SER A 56 4.76 -4.89 19.66
N LYS A 57 5.39 -5.79 18.90
CA LYS A 57 5.45 -7.23 19.17
C LYS A 57 6.75 -7.66 19.86
N GLY A 58 7.67 -6.73 20.15
CA GLY A 58 9.00 -7.05 20.69
C GLY A 58 9.85 -7.93 19.78
N SER A 59 9.50 -8.02 18.49
CA SER A 59 10.13 -8.90 17.51
C SER A 59 11.12 -8.08 16.68
N LYS A 60 12.42 -8.38 16.78
CA LYS A 60 13.45 -7.87 15.85
C LYS A 60 13.60 -8.78 14.64
N PHE A 61 12.52 -9.03 13.92
CA PHE A 61 12.57 -9.97 12.80
C PHE A 61 13.52 -9.46 11.70
N LEU A 62 13.49 -8.16 11.42
CA LEU A 62 14.42 -7.47 10.55
C LEU A 62 14.60 -6.04 11.07
N ASP A 63 15.79 -5.68 11.56
CA ASP A 63 16.17 -4.32 11.98
C ASP A 63 16.32 -3.35 10.76
N LEU A 64 15.65 -3.66 9.65
CA LEU A 64 15.90 -3.08 8.33
C LEU A 64 14.61 -2.49 7.76
N GLY A 65 14.16 -1.35 8.29
CA GLY A 65 13.11 -0.55 7.67
C GLY A 65 13.37 -0.26 6.18
N TYR A 66 14.65 -0.14 5.79
CA TYR A 66 15.09 -0.01 4.41
C TYR A 66 14.77 -1.24 3.53
N VAL A 67 14.88 -2.46 4.07
CA VAL A 67 14.56 -3.70 3.34
C VAL A 67 13.05 -3.78 3.09
N TYR A 68 12.23 -3.36 4.05
CA TYR A 68 10.80 -3.19 3.79
C TYR A 68 10.54 -2.15 2.72
N PHE A 69 11.21 -1.01 2.73
CA PHE A 69 11.01 0.03 1.71
C PHE A 69 11.30 -0.46 0.28
N VAL A 70 12.44 -1.13 0.06
CA VAL A 70 12.86 -1.54 -1.29
C VAL A 70 12.21 -2.85 -1.75
N ALA A 71 12.04 -3.81 -0.83
CA ALA A 71 11.65 -5.17 -1.15
C ALA A 71 10.32 -5.57 -0.51
N TRP A 72 9.42 -4.61 -0.21
CA TRP A 72 8.12 -4.91 0.38
C TRP A 72 7.34 -6.02 -0.34
N PRO A 73 7.32 -6.16 -1.69
CA PRO A 73 6.52 -7.20 -2.33
C PRO A 73 6.95 -8.63 -1.96
N PHE A 74 8.20 -8.81 -1.52
CA PHE A 74 8.77 -10.11 -1.16
C PHE A 74 8.94 -10.27 0.35
N VAL A 75 9.41 -9.23 1.02
CA VAL A 75 9.75 -9.27 2.44
C VAL A 75 8.50 -9.15 3.32
N LEU A 76 7.53 -8.34 2.90
CA LEU A 76 6.28 -8.15 3.64
C LEU A 76 5.46 -9.45 3.74
N PRO A 77 5.19 -10.22 2.66
CA PRO A 77 4.44 -11.47 2.80
C PRO A 77 5.17 -12.49 3.66
N PHE A 78 6.49 -12.60 3.53
CA PHE A 78 7.30 -13.50 4.37
C PHE A 78 7.23 -13.10 5.85
N TYR A 79 7.39 -11.82 6.16
CA TYR A 79 7.24 -11.28 7.51
C TYR A 79 5.84 -11.53 8.08
N LEU A 80 4.79 -11.26 7.31
CA LEU A 80 3.41 -11.41 7.74
C LEU A 80 3.07 -12.87 8.03
N VAL A 81 3.46 -13.80 7.14
CA VAL A 81 3.27 -15.24 7.35
C VAL A 81 4.05 -15.72 8.57
N LYS A 82 5.30 -15.27 8.76
CA LYS A 82 6.10 -15.68 9.91
C LYS A 82 5.60 -15.12 11.24
N SER A 83 5.04 -13.91 11.24
CA SER A 83 4.60 -13.23 12.47
C SER A 83 3.15 -13.53 12.89
N ARG A 84 2.31 -14.04 11.97
CA ARG A 84 0.86 -14.23 12.17
C ARG A 84 0.33 -15.60 11.69
N GLY A 85 1.19 -16.41 11.07
CA GLY A 85 0.77 -17.64 10.42
C GLY A 85 0.29 -17.42 8.98
N LEU A 86 0.07 -18.52 8.26
CA LEU A 86 -0.17 -18.51 6.81
C LEU A 86 -1.45 -17.75 6.43
N VAL A 87 -2.57 -18.07 7.06
CA VAL A 87 -3.89 -17.51 6.69
C VAL A 87 -3.97 -16.01 7.01
N GLU A 88 -3.66 -15.62 8.24
CA GLU A 88 -3.70 -14.20 8.64
C GLU A 88 -2.63 -13.38 7.91
N GLY A 89 -1.43 -13.94 7.72
CA GLY A 89 -0.34 -13.28 7.02
C GLY A 89 -0.66 -12.98 5.57
N ILE A 90 -1.19 -13.96 4.82
CA ILE A 90 -1.60 -13.78 3.42
C ILE A 90 -2.76 -12.80 3.33
N THR A 91 -3.77 -12.91 4.21
CA THR A 91 -4.93 -12.00 4.21
C THR A 91 -4.47 -10.55 4.40
N MET A 92 -3.56 -10.32 5.34
CA MET A 92 -3.01 -8.99 5.59
C MET A 92 -2.19 -8.47 4.41
N PHE A 93 -1.40 -9.34 3.77
CA PHE A 93 -0.64 -8.98 2.57
C PHE A 93 -1.55 -8.58 1.40
N LEU A 94 -2.64 -9.33 1.18
CA LEU A 94 -3.64 -8.97 0.17
C LEU A 94 -4.28 -7.61 0.46
N GLY A 95 -4.47 -7.26 1.73
CA GLY A 95 -4.88 -5.90 2.12
C GLY A 95 -3.87 -4.83 1.70
N PHE A 96 -2.58 -5.06 1.92
CA PHE A 96 -1.51 -4.15 1.46
C PHE A 96 -1.48 -4.02 -0.07
N VAL A 97 -1.52 -5.13 -0.80
CA VAL A 97 -1.57 -5.13 -2.27
C VAL A 97 -2.80 -4.36 -2.75
N SER A 98 -3.97 -4.63 -2.17
CA SER A 98 -5.21 -3.95 -2.53
C SER A 98 -5.11 -2.44 -2.33
N LEU A 99 -4.52 -1.97 -1.22
CA LEU A 99 -4.30 -0.54 -0.98
C LEU A 99 -3.33 0.08 -1.99
N ALA A 100 -2.25 -0.64 -2.34
CA ALA A 100 -1.27 -0.16 -3.30
C ALA A 100 -1.85 -0.04 -4.73
N THR A 101 -2.72 -0.97 -5.13
CA THR A 101 -3.32 -1.01 -6.47
C THR A 101 -4.68 -0.31 -6.57
N PHE A 102 -5.23 0.18 -5.47
CA PHE A 102 -6.60 0.70 -5.43
C PHE A 102 -6.86 1.87 -6.39
N PRO A 103 -5.97 2.89 -6.50
CA PRO A 103 -6.18 3.97 -7.45
C PRO A 103 -6.23 3.48 -8.90
N TRP A 104 -5.37 2.52 -9.24
CA TRP A 104 -5.37 1.91 -10.57
C TRP A 104 -6.63 1.09 -10.83
N LEU A 105 -7.07 0.26 -9.87
CA LEU A 105 -8.30 -0.53 -10.00
C LEU A 105 -9.54 0.34 -10.16
N SER A 106 -9.67 1.40 -9.35
CA SER A 106 -10.79 2.35 -9.45
C SER A 106 -10.79 3.09 -10.78
N GLY A 107 -9.61 3.50 -11.25
CA GLY A 107 -9.45 4.07 -12.59
C GLY A 107 -9.85 3.11 -13.71
N LEU A 108 -9.40 1.85 -13.65
CA LEU A 108 -9.77 0.82 -14.63
C LEU A 108 -11.28 0.59 -14.66
N ILE A 109 -11.95 0.57 -13.51
CA ILE A 109 -13.42 0.49 -13.43
C ILE A 109 -14.05 1.71 -14.10
N ALA A 110 -13.54 2.92 -13.83
CA ALA A 110 -14.05 4.13 -14.46
C ALA A 110 -13.94 4.08 -15.99
N TYR A 111 -12.78 3.67 -16.49
CA TYR A 111 -12.54 3.49 -17.92
C TYR A 111 -13.51 2.47 -18.55
N VAL A 112 -13.65 1.27 -17.98
CA VAL A 112 -14.45 0.21 -18.59
C VAL A 112 -15.95 0.54 -18.64
N TYR A 113 -16.47 1.30 -17.67
CA TYR A 113 -17.91 1.50 -17.51
C TYR A 113 -18.42 2.90 -17.87
N PHE A 114 -17.55 3.91 -17.96
CA PHE A 114 -17.96 5.32 -18.08
C PHE A 114 -17.27 6.09 -19.21
N THR A 115 -16.31 5.50 -19.92
CA THR A 115 -15.74 6.04 -21.17
C THR A 115 -16.13 5.14 -22.33
#